data_AF-A0A832N4G4-F1
#
_entry.id   AF-A0A832N4G4-F1
#
_cell.length_a   1.000
_cell.length_b   1.000
_cell.length_c   1.000
_cell.angle_alpha   90.00
_cell.angle_beta   90.00
_cell.angle_gamma   90.00
#
_symmetry.space_group_name_H-M   'P 1'
#
loop_
_entity.id
_entity.type
_entity.pdbx_description
1 polymer ?
#
loop_
_entity_poly.entity_id
_entity_poly.type
_entity_poly.pdbx_seq_one_letter_code
_entity_poly.pdbx_strand_id
1 'polypeptide(L)' 'MDIDIRSKFFGTQQVLGKISLSAAIGEVIAVTGPSGIGKSTFV' A
#
# COMPACT_ATOMS: atom_id res chain seq x y z
N MET A 1 -8.85 -1.96 -11.79
CA MET A 1 -8.48 -0.73 -11.06
C MET A 1 -7.01 -0.83 -10.76
N ASP A 2 -6.24 0.16 -11.19
CA ASP A 2 -4.79 0.18 -11.03
C ASP A 2 -4.41 1.23 -9.98
N ILE A 3 -3.53 0.85 -9.06
CA ILE A 3 -2.99 1.69 -8.00
C ILE A 3 -1.47 1.68 -8.13
N ASP A 4 -0.90 2.89 -8.25
CA ASP A 4 0.54 3.10 -8.20
C ASP A 4 0.90 4.08 -7.08
N ILE A 5 1.67 3.61 -6.11
CA ILE A 5 2.28 4.40 -5.04
C ILE A 5 3.77 4.43 -5.30
N ARG A 6 4.37 5.62 -5.43
CA ARG A 6 5.83 5.75 -5.59
C ARG A 6 6.57 5.69 -4.26
N SER A 7 6.04 6.40 -3.27
CA SER A 7 6.57 6.44 -1.91
C SER A 7 5.62 7.19 -0.97
N LYS A 8 5.68 6.88 0.32
CA LYS A 8 5.04 7.69 1.38
C LYS A 8 5.95 7.81 2.60
N PHE A 9 5.97 9.00 3.18
CA PHE A 9 6.81 9.34 4.32
C PHE A 9 5.98 9.98 5.44
N PHE A 10 6.38 9.75 6.68
CA PHE A 10 5.99 10.55 7.84
C PHE A 10 7.26 11.15 8.44
N GLY A 11 7.46 12.46 8.26
CA GLY A 11 8.74 13.10 8.55
C GLY A 11 9.86 12.54 7.67
N THR A 12 10.96 12.11 8.28
CA THR A 12 12.10 11.49 7.59
C THR A 12 11.94 9.99 7.37
N GLN A 13 10.93 9.36 7.97
CA GLN A 13 10.72 7.92 7.88
C GLN A 13 9.88 7.57 6.65
N GLN A 14 10.43 6.73 5.77
CA GLN A 14 9.67 6.13 4.69
C GLN A 14 8.78 5.02 5.23
N VAL A 15 7.47 5.13 5.04
CA VAL A 15 6.47 4.13 5.45
C VAL A 15 5.94 3.29 4.31
N LEU A 16 5.93 3.83 3.08
CA LEU A 16 5.65 3.06 1.88
C LEU A 16 6.73 3.29 0.83
N GLY A 17 7.17 2.19 0.21
CA GLY A 17 8.03 2.17 -0.97
C GLY A 17 7.24 2.31 -2.27
N LYS A 18 7.86 1.88 -3.37
CA LYS A 18 7.17 1.71 -4.64
C LYS A 18 6.23 0.50 -4.54
N ILE A 19 4.94 0.72 -4.77
CA ILE A 19 3.90 -0.31 -4.79
C ILE A 19 3.09 -0.13 -6.06
N SER A 20 2.93 -1.20 -6.82
CA SER A 20 2.06 -1.25 -8.01
C SER A 20 1.11 -2.44 -7.82
N LEU A 21 -0.20 -2.17 -7.89
CA LEU A 21 -1.25 -3.16 -7.69
C LEU A 21 -2.32 -2.96 -8.77
N SER A 22 -2.79 -4.06 -9.36
CA SER A 22 -3.94 -4.08 -10.26
C SER A 22 -5.00 -5.03 -9.70
N ALA A 23 -6.26 -4.61 -9.68
CA ALA A 23 -7.39 -5.43 -9.29
C ALA A 23 -8.42 -5.55 -10.43
N ALA A 24 -8.84 -6.76 -10.76
CA ALA A 24 -9.93 -7.00 -11.70
C ALA A 24 -11.30 -6.66 -11.09
N ILE A 25 -12.31 -6.52 -11.94
CA ILE A 25 -13.69 -6.31 -11.48
C ILE A 25 -14.16 -7.56 -10.71
N GLY A 26 -14.63 -7.35 -9.48
CA GLY A 26 -15.07 -8.42 -8.58
C GLY A 26 -13.95 -9.11 -7.80
N GLU A 27 -12.68 -8.69 -7.99
CA GLU A 27 -11.55 -9.22 -7.23
C GLU A 27 -11.47 -8.60 -5.83
N VAL A 28 -11.24 -9.44 -4.82
CA VAL A 28 -11.07 -9.02 -3.43
C VAL A 28 -9.62 -9.24 -3.02
N ILE A 29 -8.95 -8.16 -2.61
CA ILE A 29 -7.53 -8.17 -2.22
C ILE A 29 -7.41 -7.90 -0.72
N ALA A 30 -6.69 -8.76 -0.01
CA ALA A 30 -6.36 -8.58 1.39
C ALA A 30 -4.96 -7.97 1.56
N VAL A 31 -4.87 -6.87 2.31
CA VAL A 31 -3.59 -6.24 2.69
C VAL A 31 -3.19 -6.75 4.07
N THR A 32 -2.11 -7.54 4.16
CA THR A 32 -1.68 -8.20 5.40
C THR A 32 -0.25 -7.82 5.80
N GLY A 33 0.16 -8.17 7.02
CA GLY A 33 1.51 -7.94 7.54
C GLY A 33 1.57 -7.47 9.00
N PRO A 34 2.76 -7.43 9.62
CA PRO A 34 2.97 -7.05 11.03
C PRO A 34 2.40 -5.68 11.41
N SER A 35 2.12 -5.43 12.69
CA SER A 35 1.67 -4.11 13.16
C SER A 35 2.70 -3.02 12.82
N GLY A 36 2.22 -1.83 12.42
CA GLY A 36 3.09 -0.70 12.08
C GLY A 36 3.75 -0.72 10.69
N ILE A 37 3.59 -1.78 9.88
CA ILE A 37 4.23 -1.89 8.55
C ILE A 37 3.63 -0.96 7.46
N GLY A 38 2.68 -0.09 7.79
CA GLY A 38 2.08 0.85 6.83
C GLY A 38 0.79 0.40 6.14
N LYS A 39 0.16 -0.69 6.59
CA LYS A 39 -1.12 -1.20 6.02
C LYS A 39 -2.23 -0.15 6.01
N SER A 40 -2.52 0.49 7.15
CA SER A 40 -3.53 1.57 7.21
C SER A 40 -3.11 2.84 6.47
N THR A 41 -1.83 2.95 6.08
CA THR A 41 -1.33 4.04 5.24
C THR A 41 -1.53 3.75 3.75
N PHE A 42 -1.73 2.46 3.40
CA PHE A 42 -1.96 1.95 2.05
C PHE A 42 -3.44 1.97 1.64
N VAL A 43 -4.37 1.74 2.58
CA VAL A 43 -5.84 1.76 2.35
C VAL A 43 -6.41 3.16 2.51
#